data_AF-A0A7S1PW87-F1
#
_entry.id   AF-A0A7S1PW87-F1
#
_cell.length_a   1.000
_cell.length_b   1.000
_cell.length_c   1.000
_cell.angle_alpha   90.00
_cell.angle_beta   90.00
_cell.angle_gamma   90.00
#
_symmetry.space_group_name_H-M   'P 1'
#
loop_
_entity.id
_entity.type
_entity.pdbx_description
1 polymer ?
#
loop_
_entity_poly.entity_id
_entity_poly.type
_entity_poly.pdbx_seq_one_letter_code
_entity_poly.pdbx_strand_id
1 'polypeptide(L)'
;IRGVRAGVGGAAGGGREPAAADEPELTAGQAVEAKFGNSFFEAEVVEVLDEDKIIVKYGYDGSEATLPREEVRRKLEGEAAQAKLRRERMADLSTMVLIGQPHMRKAAQAKVMGTLEMENPGTYLASGGREAEVPLSAEELQLLEEELKALRAKQEEESRWEQDKKWEDQKWKEDKW
;
A
#
# COMPACT_ATOMS: atom_id res chain seq x y z
N ILE A 1 -49.02 61.02 9.87
CA ILE A 1 -48.46 60.25 11.02
C ILE A 1 -47.40 59.31 10.45
N ARG A 2 -46.15 59.42 10.95
CA ARG A 2 -45.01 58.44 10.95
C ARG A 2 -44.86 57.52 9.71
N GLY A 3 -43.75 57.46 8.97
CA GLY A 3 -42.34 57.56 9.34
C GLY A 3 -41.63 56.20 9.17
N VAL A 4 -40.37 56.23 8.71
CA VAL A 4 -39.30 55.19 8.80
C VAL A 4 -39.22 54.19 7.61
N ARG A 5 -38.31 54.31 6.61
CA ARG A 5 -36.83 53.98 6.52
C ARG A 5 -36.48 52.56 6.99
N ALA A 6 -35.90 51.65 6.21
CA ALA A 6 -34.48 51.49 5.80
C ALA A 6 -34.34 49.98 5.43
N GLY A 7 -33.37 49.41 4.72
CA GLY A 7 -32.11 49.79 4.05
C GLY A 7 -31.72 48.59 3.15
N VAL A 8 -31.13 48.77 1.96
CA VAL A 8 -29.68 48.93 1.65
C VAL A 8 -28.82 47.68 1.94
N GLY A 9 -28.14 47.22 0.88
CA GLY A 9 -26.96 46.33 0.87
C GLY A 9 -27.15 45.18 -0.14
N GLY A 10 -26.55 45.13 -1.35
CA GLY A 10 -25.19 45.54 -1.73
C GLY A 10 -24.18 44.62 -1.03
N ALA A 11 -23.26 43.89 -1.63
CA ALA A 11 -22.72 43.83 -2.97
C ALA A 11 -21.79 42.59 -3.07
N ALA A 12 -21.32 42.32 -4.29
CA ALA A 12 -20.00 41.78 -4.58
C ALA A 12 -19.67 40.36 -4.08
N GLY A 13 -19.87 39.38 -4.97
CA GLY A 13 -19.03 38.19 -5.02
C GLY A 13 -17.60 38.60 -5.33
N GLY A 14 -16.79 38.73 -4.28
CA GLY A 14 -15.34 38.79 -4.39
C GLY A 14 -14.80 37.37 -4.59
N GLY A 15 -14.13 37.14 -5.70
CA GLY A 15 -13.16 36.06 -5.80
C GLY A 15 -12.10 36.27 -4.73
N ARG A 16 -11.97 35.30 -3.83
CA ARG A 16 -10.82 35.20 -2.93
C ARG A 16 -10.04 33.97 -3.33
N GLU A 17 -8.75 34.23 -3.58
CA GLU A 17 -7.62 33.31 -3.70
C GLU A 17 -7.72 32.05 -2.82
N PRO A 18 -7.03 30.96 -3.23
CA PRO A 18 -7.09 29.70 -2.52
C PRO A 18 -6.68 29.90 -1.07
N ALA A 19 -7.46 29.32 -0.18
CA ALA A 19 -7.11 29.18 1.23
C ALA A 19 -5.73 28.51 1.30
N ALA A 20 -4.70 29.34 1.55
CA ALA A 20 -3.48 28.87 2.15
C ALA A 20 -3.91 28.13 3.41
N ALA A 21 -3.63 26.83 3.43
CA ALA A 21 -3.82 26.03 4.62
C ALA A 21 -3.05 26.72 5.75
N ASP A 22 -3.77 27.13 6.80
CA ASP A 22 -3.16 27.37 8.11
C ASP A 22 -2.47 26.06 8.50
N GLU A 23 -1.18 25.93 8.17
CA GLU A 23 -0.32 24.94 8.77
C GLU A 23 -0.27 25.28 10.26
N PRO A 24 -0.79 24.42 11.16
CA PRO A 24 -0.83 24.82 12.55
C PRO A 24 0.62 24.95 13.04
N GLU A 25 0.89 26.05 13.73
CA GLU A 25 2.21 26.39 14.25
C GLU A 25 2.78 25.22 15.07
N LEU A 26 4.08 24.96 14.92
CA LEU A 26 4.77 23.97 15.75
C LEU A 26 4.91 24.56 17.15
N THR A 27 4.62 23.78 18.19
CA THR A 27 4.73 24.22 19.58
C THR A 27 5.77 23.42 20.34
N ALA A 28 6.39 24.02 21.36
CA ALA A 28 7.28 23.31 22.27
C ALA A 28 6.59 22.07 22.89
N GLY A 29 7.33 20.97 23.01
CA GLY A 29 6.85 19.66 23.45
C GLY A 29 6.21 18.79 22.36
N GLN A 30 6.13 19.27 21.12
CA GLN A 30 5.53 18.51 20.02
C GLN A 30 6.50 17.47 19.43
N ALA A 31 6.04 16.24 19.25
CA ALA A 31 6.77 15.20 18.51
C ALA A 31 6.79 15.51 17.00
N VAL A 32 8.00 15.55 16.44
CA VAL A 32 8.28 15.93 15.06
C VAL A 32 9.34 14.99 14.46
N GLU A 33 9.55 15.11 13.16
CA GLU A 33 10.72 14.55 12.49
C GLU A 33 11.63 15.70 12.04
N ALA A 34 12.88 15.69 12.48
CA ALA A 34 13.89 16.69 12.17
C ALA A 34 14.99 16.11 11.28
N LYS A 35 15.46 16.90 10.31
CA LYS A 35 16.52 16.46 9.40
C LYS A 35 17.88 16.43 10.11
N PHE A 36 18.63 15.35 9.95
CA PHE A 36 20.02 15.23 10.36
C PHE A 36 20.80 14.59 9.20
N GLY A 37 21.78 15.31 8.65
CA GLY A 37 22.43 14.91 7.40
C GLY A 37 21.43 14.83 6.24
N ASN A 38 21.24 13.62 5.69
CA ASN A 38 20.35 13.37 4.55
C ASN A 38 19.05 12.65 4.92
N SER A 39 18.73 12.52 6.20
CA SER A 39 17.56 11.75 6.66
C SER A 39 16.80 12.48 7.77
N PHE A 40 15.51 12.17 7.91
CA PHE A 40 14.66 12.72 8.97
C PHE A 40 14.57 11.72 10.12
N PHE A 41 14.74 12.21 11.34
CA PHE A 41 14.76 11.43 12.57
C PHE A 41 13.74 11.94 13.56
N GLU A 42 13.28 11.06 14.44
CA GLU A 42 12.37 11.42 15.52
C GLU A 42 13.01 12.43 16.47
N ALA A 43 12.29 13.53 16.69
CA ALA A 43 12.70 14.61 17.55
C ALA A 43 11.50 15.25 18.27
N GLU A 44 11.78 16.04 19.28
CA GLU A 44 10.80 16.83 20.02
C GLU A 44 11.16 18.32 19.88
N VAL A 45 10.18 19.17 19.66
CA VAL A 45 10.40 20.63 19.66
C VAL A 45 10.71 21.08 21.08
N VAL A 46 11.91 21.60 21.32
CA VAL A 46 12.29 22.17 22.62
C VAL A 46 11.79 23.60 22.74
N GLU A 47 12.05 24.40 21.69
CA GLU A 47 11.72 25.82 21.68
C GLU A 47 11.55 26.31 20.24
N VAL A 48 10.63 27.24 20.04
CA VAL A 48 10.47 27.97 18.79
C VAL A 48 11.05 29.35 19.02
N LEU A 49 12.18 29.64 18.36
CA LEU A 49 12.91 30.89 18.58
C LEU A 49 12.32 32.03 17.74
N ASP A 50 12.06 31.75 16.46
CA ASP A 50 11.56 32.68 15.44
C ASP A 50 10.57 31.93 14.52
N GLU A 51 9.87 32.65 13.62
CA GLU A 51 8.99 32.03 12.60
C GLU A 51 9.71 30.94 11.77
N ASP A 52 11.02 31.10 11.56
CA ASP A 52 11.82 30.23 10.71
C ASP A 52 12.74 29.27 11.45
N LYS A 53 12.93 29.39 12.77
CA LYS A 53 13.96 28.62 13.51
C LYS A 53 13.40 27.89 14.72
N ILE A 54 13.71 26.60 14.78
CA ILE A 54 13.21 25.70 15.81
C ILE A 54 14.38 24.94 16.43
N ILE A 55 14.44 24.93 17.76
CA ILE A 55 15.31 24.03 18.52
C ILE A 55 14.57 22.72 18.68
N VAL A 56 15.18 21.64 18.21
CA VAL A 56 14.67 20.28 18.36
C VAL A 56 15.65 19.44 19.16
N LYS A 57 15.14 18.45 19.89
CA LYS A 57 15.91 17.43 20.59
C LYS A 57 15.67 16.07 19.96
N TYR A 58 16.72 15.44 19.46
CA TYR A 58 16.59 14.10 18.86
C TYR A 58 16.32 13.05 19.93
N GLY A 59 15.37 12.15 19.65
CA GLY A 59 15.04 11.05 20.57
C GLY A 59 16.13 9.98 20.67
N TYR A 60 17.07 9.92 19.71
CA TYR A 60 18.10 8.89 19.65
C TYR A 60 19.21 9.07 20.69
N ASP A 61 19.79 10.27 20.78
CA ASP A 61 20.94 10.59 21.61
C ASP A 61 20.69 11.78 22.57
N GLY A 62 19.52 12.41 22.48
CA GLY A 62 19.18 13.59 23.27
C GLY A 62 19.91 14.85 22.83
N SER A 63 20.61 14.84 21.70
CA SER A 63 21.28 16.02 21.14
C SER A 63 20.28 17.07 20.70
N GLU A 64 20.63 18.33 20.89
CA GLU A 64 19.82 19.48 20.49
C GLU A 64 20.40 20.13 19.23
N ALA A 65 19.53 20.53 18.31
CA ALA A 65 19.92 21.21 17.08
C ALA A 65 18.94 22.34 16.76
N THR A 66 19.48 23.47 16.30
CA THR A 66 18.69 24.58 15.74
C THR A 66 18.57 24.39 14.24
N LEU A 67 17.34 24.15 13.77
CA LEU A 67 17.05 23.88 12.37
C LEU A 67 16.03 24.88 11.83
N PRO A 68 16.06 25.16 10.51
CA PRO A 68 14.99 25.91 9.88
C PRO A 68 13.68 25.13 9.90
N ARG A 69 12.54 25.83 9.92
CA ARG A 69 11.18 25.24 9.91
C ARG A 69 10.95 24.25 8.77
N GLU A 70 11.61 24.46 7.63
CA GLU A 70 11.55 23.58 6.45
C GLU A 70 12.20 22.20 6.68
N GLU A 71 13.15 22.12 7.62
CA GLU A 71 13.85 20.89 7.99
C GLU A 71 13.19 20.15 9.17
N VAL A 72 12.05 20.67 9.64
CA VAL A 72 11.24 20.08 10.70
C VAL A 72 9.84 19.82 10.15
N ARG A 73 9.43 18.54 10.13
CA ARG A 73 8.10 18.13 9.70
C ARG A 73 7.36 17.45 10.83
N ARG A 74 6.03 17.48 10.79
CA ARG A 74 5.23 16.78 11.78
C ARG A 74 5.43 15.28 11.68
N LYS A 75 5.53 14.62 12.83
CA LYS A 75 5.49 13.18 12.88
C LYS A 75 4.10 12.72 12.42
N LEU A 76 4.05 11.92 11.36
CA LEU A 76 2.83 11.19 11.04
C LEU A 76 2.65 10.15 12.14
N GLU A 77 1.55 10.24 12.90
CA GLU A 77 1.22 9.27 13.94
C GLU A 77 0.00 8.42 13.55
N GLY A 78 -0.17 7.29 14.24
CA GLY A 78 -1.34 6.43 14.12
C GLY A 78 -1.49 5.75 12.74
N GLU A 79 -2.72 5.75 12.22
CA GLU A 79 -3.07 5.06 10.97
C GLU A 79 -2.29 5.61 9.76
N ALA A 80 -1.94 6.90 9.75
CA ALA A 80 -1.20 7.53 8.66
C ALA A 80 0.26 7.05 8.57
N ALA A 81 0.92 6.84 9.71
CA ALA A 81 2.26 6.25 9.78
C ALA A 81 2.25 4.81 9.29
N GLN A 82 1.24 4.03 9.72
CA GLN A 82 1.06 2.65 9.30
C GLN A 82 0.70 2.55 7.83
N ALA A 83 -0.10 3.48 7.28
CA ALA A 83 -0.42 3.52 5.87
C ALA A 83 0.79 3.86 5.00
N LYS A 84 1.65 4.79 5.44
CA LYS A 84 2.92 5.09 4.76
C LYS A 84 3.89 3.91 4.82
N LEU A 85 4.10 3.32 5.99
CA LEU A 85 4.95 2.14 6.15
C LEU A 85 4.40 0.95 5.35
N ARG A 86 3.09 0.75 5.34
CA ARG A 86 2.43 -0.27 4.51
C ARG A 86 2.61 0.02 3.02
N ARG A 87 2.51 1.28 2.59
CA ARG A 87 2.71 1.69 1.20
C ARG A 87 4.16 1.52 0.75
N GLU A 88 5.12 1.89 1.58
CA GLU A 88 6.56 1.68 1.35
C GLU A 88 6.88 0.18 1.32
N ARG A 89 6.38 -0.61 2.27
CA ARG A 89 6.51 -2.07 2.22
C ARG A 89 5.86 -2.69 1.00
N MET A 90 4.68 -2.21 0.59
CA MET A 90 3.99 -2.69 -0.61
C MET A 90 4.69 -2.29 -1.91
N ALA A 91 5.60 -1.30 -1.90
CA ALA A 91 6.36 -0.94 -3.10
C ALA A 91 7.38 -2.02 -3.49
N ASP A 92 7.88 -2.78 -2.52
CA ASP A 92 8.88 -3.84 -2.75
C ASP A 92 8.27 -5.26 -2.78
N LEU A 93 6.97 -5.40 -2.51
CA LEU A 93 6.28 -6.69 -2.51
C LEU A 93 5.88 -7.09 -3.94
N SER A 94 6.15 -8.35 -4.30
CA SER A 94 5.62 -8.96 -5.52
C SER A 94 4.19 -9.46 -5.30
N THR A 95 3.30 -9.18 -6.26
CA THR A 95 1.92 -9.67 -6.22
C THR A 95 1.86 -11.13 -6.70
N MET A 96 1.34 -12.04 -5.87
CA MET A 96 1.05 -13.42 -6.27
C MET A 96 -0.46 -13.62 -6.40
N VAL A 97 -0.90 -14.17 -7.53
CA VAL A 97 -2.32 -14.32 -7.87
C VAL A 97 -2.70 -15.80 -7.88
N LEU A 98 -3.76 -16.17 -7.15
CA LEU A 98 -4.32 -17.52 -7.17
C LEU A 98 -5.61 -17.55 -7.98
N ILE A 99 -5.60 -18.29 -9.08
CA ILE A 99 -6.71 -18.35 -10.04
C ILE A 99 -7.26 -19.77 -10.10
N GLY A 100 -8.58 -19.90 -10.13
CA GLY A 100 -9.26 -21.19 -10.15
C GLY A 100 -10.63 -21.12 -9.51
N GLN A 101 -11.26 -22.28 -9.36
CA GLN A 101 -12.58 -22.36 -8.72
C GLN A 101 -12.51 -21.87 -7.27
N PRO A 102 -13.56 -21.21 -6.74
CA PRO A 102 -13.52 -20.58 -5.41
C PRO A 102 -13.03 -21.49 -4.28
N HIS A 103 -13.44 -22.76 -4.27
CA HIS A 103 -13.02 -23.71 -3.23
C HIS A 103 -11.54 -24.12 -3.36
N MET A 104 -11.02 -24.21 -4.59
CA MET A 104 -9.61 -24.52 -4.84
C MET A 104 -8.71 -23.34 -4.50
N ARG A 105 -9.14 -22.11 -4.80
CA ARG A 105 -8.40 -20.89 -4.44
C ARG A 105 -8.25 -20.76 -2.93
N LYS A 106 -9.33 -20.97 -2.17
CA LYS A 106 -9.28 -20.93 -0.70
C LYS A 106 -8.34 -21.98 -0.11
N ALA A 107 -8.36 -23.20 -0.65
CA ALA A 107 -7.45 -24.26 -0.22
C ALA A 107 -5.98 -23.96 -0.56
N ALA A 108 -5.71 -23.45 -1.77
CA ALA A 108 -4.37 -23.04 -2.19
C ALA A 108 -3.84 -21.86 -1.36
N GLN A 109 -4.69 -20.85 -1.12
CA GLN A 109 -4.36 -19.70 -0.29
C GLN A 109 -3.99 -20.13 1.14
N ALA A 110 -4.79 -21.01 1.75
CA ALA A 110 -4.50 -21.54 3.09
C ALA A 110 -3.17 -22.29 3.15
N LYS A 111 -2.83 -23.07 2.11
CA LYS A 111 -1.54 -23.78 2.02
C LYS A 111 -0.37 -22.80 1.95
N VAL A 112 -0.42 -21.83 1.04
CA VAL A 112 0.64 -20.82 0.88
C VAL A 112 0.84 -20.06 2.19
N MET A 113 -0.24 -19.56 2.80
CA MET A 113 -0.15 -18.82 4.06
C MET A 113 0.42 -19.69 5.19
N GLY A 114 0.02 -20.96 5.26
CA GLY A 114 0.55 -21.91 6.25
C GLY A 114 2.04 -22.17 6.08
N THR A 115 2.52 -22.37 4.85
CA THR A 115 3.95 -22.53 4.56
C THR A 115 4.74 -21.29 4.96
N LEU A 116 4.25 -20.10 4.60
CA LEU A 116 4.92 -18.84 4.93
C LEU A 116 4.97 -18.57 6.44
N GLU A 117 3.93 -18.92 7.18
CA GLU A 117 3.92 -18.79 8.65
C GLU A 117 4.87 -19.79 9.32
N MET A 118 5.04 -21.00 8.75
CA MET A 118 6.03 -21.96 9.24
C MET A 118 7.47 -21.47 9.02
N GLU A 119 7.74 -20.88 7.86
CA GLU A 119 9.07 -20.36 7.52
C GLU A 119 9.38 -19.05 8.24
N ASN A 120 8.36 -18.19 8.41
CA ASN A 120 8.47 -16.88 9.05
C ASN A 120 7.31 -16.66 10.03
N PRO A 121 7.45 -17.13 11.29
CA PRO A 121 6.41 -16.97 12.30
C PRO A 121 6.06 -15.49 12.56
N GLY A 122 4.77 -15.19 12.71
CA GLY A 122 4.24 -13.85 12.90
C GLY A 122 3.97 -13.09 11.59
N THR A 123 4.08 -13.75 10.44
CA THR A 123 3.79 -13.14 9.12
C THR A 123 2.31 -12.83 8.97
N TYR A 124 1.44 -13.76 9.41
CA TYR A 124 -0.01 -13.55 9.40
C TYR A 124 -0.51 -13.39 10.83
N LEU A 125 -0.48 -12.15 11.34
CA LEU A 125 -1.27 -11.80 12.51
C LEU A 125 -2.74 -11.95 12.14
N ALA A 126 -3.51 -12.70 12.93
CA ALA A 126 -4.95 -12.88 12.77
C ALA A 126 -5.69 -11.57 13.10
N SER A 127 -5.43 -10.49 12.36
CA SER A 127 -6.26 -9.29 12.37
C SER A 127 -7.44 -9.56 11.46
N GLY A 128 -8.61 -9.80 12.07
CA GLY A 128 -9.85 -10.04 11.36
C GLY A 128 -10.11 -8.97 10.30
N GLY A 129 -10.36 -9.45 9.07
CA GLY A 129 -10.99 -8.67 8.00
C GLY A 129 -10.04 -7.80 7.19
N ARG A 130 -9.71 -8.28 5.99
CA ARG A 130 -9.86 -7.59 4.69
C ARG A 130 -9.33 -8.53 3.61
N GLU A 131 -10.23 -9.11 2.81
CA GLU A 131 -9.87 -9.67 1.51
C GLU A 131 -9.35 -8.51 0.67
N ALA A 132 -8.03 -8.43 0.50
CA ALA A 132 -7.43 -7.49 -0.45
C ALA A 132 -7.61 -8.09 -1.85
N GLU A 133 -8.77 -7.84 -2.45
CA GLU A 133 -8.93 -8.01 -3.89
C GLU A 133 -8.11 -6.91 -4.57
N VAL A 134 -6.94 -7.27 -5.08
CA VAL A 134 -6.14 -6.38 -5.92
C VAL A 134 -6.53 -6.66 -7.36
N PRO A 135 -7.17 -5.72 -8.07
CA PRO A 135 -7.47 -5.88 -9.48
C PRO A 135 -6.15 -5.94 -10.27
N LEU A 136 -6.06 -6.89 -11.20
CA LEU A 136 -4.91 -7.00 -12.10
C LEU A 136 -4.85 -5.81 -13.04
N SER A 137 -3.64 -5.28 -13.23
CA SER A 137 -3.33 -4.34 -14.29
C SER A 137 -3.44 -5.01 -15.67
N ALA A 138 -3.50 -4.20 -16.73
CA ALA A 138 -3.60 -4.71 -18.10
C ALA A 138 -2.40 -5.60 -18.49
N GLU A 139 -1.21 -5.28 -17.99
CA GLU A 139 0.01 -6.05 -18.23
C GLU A 139 -0.06 -7.42 -17.53
N GLU A 140 -0.52 -7.46 -16.28
CA GLU A 140 -0.70 -8.70 -15.53
C GLU A 140 -1.78 -9.60 -16.14
N LEU A 141 -2.84 -9.01 -16.71
CA LEU A 141 -3.87 -9.75 -17.45
C LEU A 141 -3.34 -10.38 -18.74
N GLN A 142 -2.43 -9.69 -19.45
CA GLN A 142 -1.81 -10.24 -20.66
C GLN A 142 -0.90 -11.42 -20.33
N LEU A 143 -0.04 -11.28 -19.32
CA LEU A 143 0.84 -12.35 -18.86
C LEU A 143 0.03 -13.57 -18.40
N LEU A 144 -1.09 -13.32 -17.71
CA LEU A 144 -2.03 -14.36 -17.32
C LEU A 144 -2.62 -15.09 -18.53
N GLU A 145 -3.03 -14.37 -19.57
CA GLU A 145 -3.59 -14.98 -20.77
C GLU A 145 -2.56 -15.87 -21.48
N GLU A 146 -1.31 -15.44 -21.53
CA GLU A 146 -0.20 -16.21 -22.10
C GLU A 146 0.06 -17.50 -21.32
N GLU A 147 0.13 -17.43 -19.99
CA GLU A 147 0.32 -18.61 -19.14
C GLU A 147 -0.85 -19.60 -19.28
N LEU A 148 -2.09 -19.10 -19.36
CA LEU A 148 -3.26 -19.94 -19.60
C LEU A 148 -3.21 -20.65 -20.96
N LYS A 149 -2.71 -19.99 -22.01
CA LYS A 149 -2.48 -20.62 -23.31
C LYS A 149 -1.42 -21.71 -23.21
N ALA A 150 -0.32 -21.45 -22.53
CA ALA A 150 0.76 -22.42 -22.34
C ALA A 150 0.29 -23.67 -21.56
N LEU A 151 -0.50 -23.49 -20.50
CA LEU A 151 -1.04 -24.59 -19.71
C LEU A 151 -2.05 -25.43 -20.50
N ARG A 152 -2.92 -24.80 -21.30
CA ARG A 152 -3.84 -25.53 -22.18
C ARG A 152 -3.10 -26.34 -23.23
N ALA A 153 -2.07 -25.77 -23.85
CA ALA A 153 -1.24 -26.48 -24.81
C ALA A 153 -0.55 -27.71 -24.20
N LYS A 154 0.00 -27.59 -22.98
CA LYS A 154 0.57 -28.72 -22.25
C LYS A 154 -0.48 -29.80 -21.94
N GLN A 155 -1.66 -29.41 -21.50
CA GLN A 155 -2.75 -30.34 -21.19
C GLN A 155 -3.22 -31.08 -22.45
N GLU A 156 -3.32 -30.40 -23.59
CA GLU A 156 -3.66 -31.00 -24.89
C GLU A 156 -2.57 -31.97 -25.37
N GLU A 157 -1.30 -31.62 -25.20
CA GLU A 157 -0.17 -32.49 -25.53
C GLU A 157 -0.15 -33.75 -24.67
N GLU A 158 -0.34 -33.63 -23.35
CA GLU A 158 -0.47 -34.78 -22.44
C GLU A 158 -1.66 -35.66 -22.84
N SER A 159 -2.81 -35.05 -23.16
CA SER A 159 -4.01 -35.77 -23.60
C SER A 159 -3.80 -36.51 -24.92
N ARG A 160 -3.06 -35.90 -25.86
CA ARG A 160 -2.68 -36.51 -27.13
C ARG A 160 -1.75 -37.70 -26.91
N TRP A 161 -0.73 -37.52 -26.08
CA TRP A 161 0.21 -38.58 -25.75
C TRP A 161 -0.47 -39.77 -25.04
N GLU A 162 -1.43 -39.51 -24.17
CA GLU A 162 -2.25 -40.58 -23.57
C GLU A 162 -3.14 -41.31 -24.59
N GLN A 163 -3.70 -40.61 -25.57
CA GLN A 163 -4.46 -41.24 -26.66
C GLN A 163 -3.58 -42.09 -27.55
N ASP A 164 -2.41 -41.58 -27.95
CA ASP A 164 -1.46 -42.30 -28.78
C ASP A 164 -0.96 -43.58 -28.07
N LYS A 165 -0.67 -43.51 -26.77
CA LYS A 165 -0.36 -44.69 -25.96
C LYS A 165 -1.49 -45.71 -25.94
N LYS A 166 -2.74 -45.27 -25.75
CA LYS A 166 -3.91 -46.17 -25.76
C LYS A 166 -4.10 -46.83 -27.12
N TRP A 167 -3.85 -46.09 -28.20
CA TRP A 167 -3.93 -46.60 -29.56
C TRP A 167 -2.83 -47.64 -29.85
N GLU A 168 -1.58 -47.36 -29.46
CA GLU A 168 -0.50 -48.34 -29.57
C GLU A 168 -0.81 -49.61 -28.77
N ASP A 169 -1.23 -49.47 -27.51
CA ASP A 169 -1.61 -50.62 -26.67
C ASP A 169 -2.77 -51.46 -27.24
N GLN A 170 -3.72 -50.83 -27.96
CA GLN A 170 -4.78 -51.54 -28.67
C GLN A 170 -4.25 -52.27 -29.90
N LYS A 171 -3.43 -51.61 -30.73
CA LYS A 171 -2.81 -52.20 -31.91
C LYS A 171 -1.97 -53.43 -31.58
N TRP A 172 -1.17 -53.36 -30.52
CA TRP A 172 -0.37 -54.49 -30.03
C TRP A 172 -1.21 -55.68 -29.53
N LYS A 173 -2.49 -55.46 -29.17
CA LYS A 173 -3.42 -56.52 -28.77
C LYS A 173 -4.12 -57.16 -29.96
N GLU A 174 -4.40 -56.40 -31.02
CA GLU A 174 -4.99 -56.91 -32.27
C GLU A 174 -3.99 -57.74 -33.09
N ASP A 175 -2.72 -57.34 -33.14
CA ASP A 175 -1.67 -58.05 -33.91
C ASP A 175 -1.21 -59.40 -33.27
N LYS A 176 -1.71 -59.75 -32.08
CA LYS A 176 -1.32 -60.96 -31.32
C LYS A 176 -2.26 -62.18 -31.49
N TRP A 177 -3.26 -62.10 -32.37
CA TRP A 177 -4.21 -63.18 -32.64
C TRP A 177 -4.29 -63.54 -34.11
#